data_AF-A0A364NI72-F1
#
_entry.id   AF-A0A364NI72-F1
#
_cell.length_a   1.000
_cell.length_b   1.000
_cell.length_c   1.000
_cell.angle_alpha   90.00
_cell.angle_beta   90.00
_cell.angle_gamma   90.00
#
_symmetry.space_group_name_H-M   'P 1'
#
loop_
_entity.id
_entity.type
_entity.pdbx_description
1 polymer ?
#
loop_
_entity_poly.entity_id
_entity_poly.type
_entity_poly.pdbx_seq_one_letter_code
_entity_poly.pdbx_strand_id
1 'polypeptide(L)'
;MFDIGFAEILIVSIVALLVLGPEKLPTAVRTCGLWLGRIKRSVSAIQSEISEELRVEELRRTTAISKEQLEKELKEMRQPFNAASQDVSKTVEEAAKAVDKPDVASNLQDNESNKP
;
A
#
# COMPACT_ATOMS: atom_id res chain seq x y z
N MET A 1 -0.76 -4.10 11.86
CA MET A 1 -2.22 -4.26 11.71
C MET A 1 -2.71 -3.17 10.78
N PHE A 2 -3.40 -3.52 9.70
CA PHE A 2 -3.49 -2.80 8.40
C PHE A 2 -2.34 -3.08 7.43
N ASP A 3 -2.16 -4.34 7.06
CA ASP A 3 -1.53 -4.70 5.79
C ASP A 3 -2.56 -4.46 4.67
N ILE A 4 -2.60 -3.25 4.10
CA ILE A 4 -3.38 -2.97 2.89
C ILE A 4 -2.49 -3.28 1.69
N GLY A 5 -2.63 -4.50 1.19
CA GLY A 5 -2.01 -4.92 -0.06
C GLY A 5 -2.85 -4.55 -1.28
N PHE A 6 -2.28 -4.78 -2.46
CA PHE A 6 -3.03 -4.67 -3.71
C PHE A 6 -4.26 -5.59 -3.72
N ALA A 7 -4.14 -6.78 -3.12
CA ALA A 7 -5.21 -7.75 -2.98
C ALA A 7 -6.38 -7.21 -2.15
N GLU A 8 -6.14 -6.62 -0.97
CA GLU A 8 -7.19 -6.00 -0.16
C GLU A 8 -7.91 -4.88 -0.92
N ILE A 9 -7.17 -3.99 -1.60
CA ILE A 9 -7.79 -2.89 -2.37
C ILE A 9 -8.71 -3.45 -3.46
N LEU A 10 -8.32 -4.53 -4.13
CA LEU A 10 -9.11 -5.16 -5.18
C LEU A 10 -10.40 -5.76 -4.59
N ILE A 11 -10.31 -6.48 -3.47
CA ILE A 11 -11.48 -7.04 -2.76
C ILE A 11 -12.44 -5.93 -2.33
N VAL A 12 -11.93 -4.87 -1.68
CA VAL A 12 -12.75 -3.74 -1.24
C VAL A 12 -13.40 -3.04 -2.44
N SER A 13 -12.67 -2.89 -3.55
CA SER A 13 -13.22 -2.31 -4.78
C SER A 13 -14.37 -3.13 -5.33
N ILE A 14 -14.25 -4.47 -5.37
CA ILE A 14 -15.35 -5.35 -5.80
C ILE A 14 -16.56 -5.18 -4.88
N VAL A 15 -16.38 -5.20 -3.56
CA VAL A 15 -17.48 -5.02 -2.60
C VAL A 15 -18.13 -3.65 -2.75
N ALA A 16 -17.33 -2.59 -2.91
CA ALA A 16 -17.83 -1.24 -3.14
C ALA A 16 -18.64 -1.14 -4.44
N LEU A 17 -18.19 -1.79 -5.51
CA LEU A 17 -18.94 -1.87 -6.78
C LEU A 17 -20.26 -2.64 -6.62
N LEU A 18 -20.30 -3.65 -5.76
CA LEU A 18 -21.49 -4.48 -5.55
C LEU A 18 -22.54 -3.77 -4.67
N VAL A 19 -22.09 -3.10 -3.61
CA VAL A 19 -22.95 -2.37 -2.66
C VAL A 19 -23.47 -1.06 -3.26
N LEU A 20 -22.56 -0.25 -3.80
CA LEU A 20 -22.89 1.08 -4.31
C LEU A 20 -23.30 1.04 -5.79
N GLY A 21 -22.77 0.08 -6.54
CA GLY A 21 -22.94 -0.02 -7.99
C GLY A 21 -21.77 0.60 -8.77
N PRO A 22 -21.36 0.01 -9.91
CA PRO A 22 -20.25 0.51 -10.73
C PRO A 22 -20.48 1.92 -11.28
N GLU A 23 -21.74 2.33 -11.48
CA GLU A 23 -22.07 3.66 -11.99
C GLU A 23 -22.04 4.74 -10.90
N LYS A 24 -22.25 4.36 -9.64
CA LYS A 24 -22.40 5.30 -8.52
C LYS A 24 -21.09 5.51 -7.76
N LEU A 25 -20.20 4.51 -7.70
CA LEU A 25 -18.86 4.64 -7.12
C LEU A 25 -18.06 5.84 -7.69
N PRO A 26 -17.90 6.00 -9.02
CA PRO A 26 -17.15 7.14 -9.56
C PRO A 26 -17.81 8.48 -9.23
N THR A 27 -19.13 8.51 -9.12
CA THR A 27 -19.88 9.71 -8.72
C THR A 27 -19.65 10.06 -7.25
N ALA A 28 -19.61 9.06 -6.36
CA ALA A 28 -19.30 9.25 -4.94
C ALA A 28 -17.87 9.75 -4.74
N VAL A 29 -16.87 9.13 -5.40
CA VAL A 29 -15.48 9.57 -5.34
C VAL A 29 -15.32 11.01 -5.84
N ARG A 30 -15.97 11.36 -6.95
CA ARG A 30 -15.98 12.76 -7.45
C ARG A 30 -16.58 13.72 -6.43
N THR A 31 -17.70 13.37 -5.83
CA THR A 31 -18.38 14.22 -4.84
C THR A 31 -17.52 14.40 -3.59
N CYS A 32 -17.05 13.31 -3.00
CA CYS A 32 -16.14 13.34 -1.85
C CYS A 32 -14.86 14.10 -2.17
N GLY A 33 -14.29 13.90 -3.36
CA GLY A 33 -13.09 14.59 -3.83
C GLY A 33 -13.31 16.10 -3.98
N LEU A 34 -14.46 16.54 -4.49
CA LEU A 34 -14.83 17.96 -4.57
C LEU A 34 -14.98 18.59 -3.19
N TRP A 35 -15.55 17.88 -2.22
CA TRP A 35 -15.67 18.34 -0.83
C TRP A 35 -14.31 18.44 -0.14
N LEU A 36 -13.48 17.39 -0.27
CA LEU A 36 -12.13 17.38 0.28
C LEU A 36 -11.25 18.48 -0.36
N GLY A 37 -11.41 18.70 -1.67
CA GLY A 37 -10.73 19.77 -2.41
C GLY A 37 -11.15 21.17 -1.95
N ARG A 38 -12.44 21.37 -1.66
CA ARG A 38 -12.95 22.62 -1.08
C ARG A 38 -12.40 22.88 0.31
N ILE A 39 -12.44 21.87 1.20
CA ILE A 39 -11.89 21.97 2.55
C ILE A 39 -10.40 22.28 2.49
N LYS A 40 -9.64 21.56 1.66
CA LYS A 40 -8.22 21.82 1.43
C LYS A 40 -7.99 23.27 0.98
N ARG A 41 -8.78 23.77 0.03
CA ARG A 41 -8.67 25.15 -0.48
C ARG A 41 -8.94 26.19 0.63
N SER A 42 -9.95 25.99 1.46
CA SER A 42 -10.24 26.86 2.60
C SER A 42 -9.11 26.85 3.62
N VAL A 43 -8.57 25.68 3.95
CA VAL A 43 -7.41 25.54 4.85
C VAL A 43 -6.15 26.18 4.27
N SER A 44 -5.96 26.11 2.95
CA SER A 44 -4.86 26.82 2.26
C SER A 44 -5.04 28.32 2.24
N ALA A 45 -6.27 28.84 2.11
CA ALA A 45 -6.55 30.28 2.15
C ALA A 45 -6.29 30.87 3.55
N ILE A 46 -6.71 30.15 4.59
CA ILE A 46 -6.42 30.51 5.98
C ILE A 46 -4.91 30.49 6.23
N GLN A 47 -4.20 29.47 5.74
CA GLN A 47 -2.73 29.44 5.82
C GLN A 47 -2.06 30.60 5.06
N SER A 48 -2.61 31.04 3.92
CA SER A 48 -2.04 32.17 3.17
C SER A 48 -2.28 33.50 3.87
N GLU A 49 -3.46 33.71 4.45
CA GLU A 49 -3.76 34.91 5.26
C GLU A 49 -2.91 34.94 6.55
N ILE A 50 -2.76 33.79 7.21
CA ILE A 50 -1.89 33.65 8.38
C ILE A 50 -0.40 33.83 8.00
N SER A 51 0.02 33.39 6.82
CA SER A 51 1.42 33.58 6.36
C SER A 51 1.76 35.03 6.01
N GLU A 52 0.74 35.86 5.78
CA GLU A 52 0.91 37.29 5.50
C GLU A 52 1.10 38.11 6.79
N GLU A 53 0.56 37.65 7.93
CA GLU A 53 0.76 38.29 9.26
C GLU A 53 1.80 37.58 10.16
N LEU A 54 1.91 36.26 10.10
CA LEU A 54 2.91 35.46 10.82
C LEU A 54 4.03 35.04 9.86
N ARG A 55 5.04 35.91 9.82
CA ARG A 55 6.39 35.69 9.30
C ARG A 55 6.76 34.20 9.23
N VAL A 56 7.03 33.76 8.00
CA VAL A 56 7.55 32.48 7.43
C VAL A 56 8.63 31.71 8.23
N GLU A 57 9.01 32.16 9.42
CA GLU A 57 10.12 31.66 10.24
C GLU A 57 9.74 30.43 11.08
N GLU A 58 8.49 30.29 11.54
CA GLU A 58 8.09 29.19 12.44
C GLU A 58 7.57 27.93 11.70
N LEU A 59 6.80 28.10 10.62
CA LEU A 59 6.35 26.98 9.77
C LEU A 59 7.53 26.26 9.07
N ARG A 60 8.61 26.99 8.78
CA ARG A 60 9.86 26.39 8.29
C ARG A 60 10.56 25.56 9.36
N ARG A 61 10.52 25.97 10.63
CA ARG A 61 11.14 25.20 11.72
C ARG A 61 10.38 23.92 12.03
N THR A 62 9.06 23.94 12.13
CA THR A 62 8.27 22.71 12.35
C THR A 62 8.39 21.73 11.18
N THR A 63 8.34 22.21 9.94
CA THR A 63 8.50 21.36 8.76
C THR A 63 9.93 20.79 8.64
N ALA A 64 10.97 21.56 9.01
CA ALA A 64 12.35 21.08 9.01
C ALA A 64 12.58 20.00 10.08
N ILE A 65 12.06 20.20 11.30
CA ILE A 65 12.16 19.23 12.39
C ILE A 65 11.45 17.91 12.01
N SER A 66 10.25 17.99 11.43
CA SER A 66 9.53 16.79 10.97
C SER A 66 10.25 16.06 9.84
N LYS A 67 10.92 16.77 8.92
CA LYS A 67 11.68 16.14 7.83
C LYS A 67 12.91 15.40 8.33
N GLU A 68 13.69 15.97 9.25
CA GLU A 68 14.85 15.28 9.82
C GLU A 68 14.46 14.05 10.64
N GLN A 69 13.34 14.12 11.37
CA GLN A 69 12.80 12.97 12.12
C GLN A 69 12.31 11.88 11.15
N LEU A 70 11.54 12.26 10.12
CA LEU A 70 11.10 11.32 9.08
C LEU A 70 12.29 10.68 8.34
N GLU A 71 13.31 11.45 7.98
CA GLU A 71 14.47 10.93 7.26
C GLU A 71 15.28 9.95 8.10
N LYS A 72 15.42 10.19 9.41
CA LYS A 72 16.05 9.25 10.33
C LYS A 72 15.24 7.95 10.44
N GLU A 73 13.92 8.04 10.63
CA GLU A 73 13.04 6.89 10.73
C GLU A 73 13.01 6.08 9.42
N LEU A 74 12.94 6.77 8.27
CA LEU A 74 13.05 6.17 6.94
C LEU A 74 14.40 5.48 6.73
N LYS A 75 15.50 6.07 7.21
CA LYS A 75 16.85 5.50 7.09
C LYS A 75 17.02 4.27 7.98
N GLU A 76 16.46 4.29 9.18
CA GLU A 76 16.42 3.17 10.11
C GLU A 76 15.54 2.04 9.60
N MET A 77 14.41 2.34 8.94
CA MET A 77 13.58 1.33 8.26
C MET A 77 14.20 0.78 6.98
N ARG A 78 15.02 1.57 6.26
CA ARG A 78 15.61 1.17 4.98
C ARG A 78 16.66 0.06 5.11
N GLN A 79 17.38 -0.01 6.23
CA GLN A 79 18.36 -1.09 6.47
C GLN A 79 17.70 -2.48 6.63
N PRO A 80 16.74 -2.69 7.53
CA PRO A 80 16.03 -3.96 7.65
C PRO A 80 15.17 -4.23 6.41
N PHE A 81 14.61 -3.21 5.76
CA PHE A 81 13.83 -3.37 4.53
C PHE A 81 14.69 -3.84 3.36
N ASN A 82 15.90 -3.30 3.16
CA ASN A 82 16.80 -3.76 2.10
C ASN A 82 17.28 -5.20 2.34
N ALA A 83 17.56 -5.57 3.61
CA ALA A 83 17.94 -6.93 3.97
C ALA A 83 16.78 -7.91 3.74
N ALA A 84 15.58 -7.56 4.23
CA ALA A 84 14.36 -8.34 4.00
C ALA A 84 14.02 -8.43 2.51
N SER A 85 14.19 -7.35 1.74
CA SER A 85 13.94 -7.34 0.29
C SER A 85 14.91 -8.22 -0.48
N GLN A 86 16.19 -8.26 -0.09
CA GLN A 86 17.16 -9.19 -0.68
C GLN A 86 16.82 -10.64 -0.32
N ASP A 87 16.43 -10.93 0.92
CA ASP A 87 16.10 -12.29 1.33
C ASP A 87 14.79 -12.78 0.69
N VAL A 88 13.77 -11.91 0.59
CA VAL A 88 12.55 -12.18 -0.17
C VAL A 88 12.88 -12.46 -1.64
N SER A 89 13.73 -11.64 -2.26
CA SER A 89 14.14 -11.84 -3.67
C SER A 89 14.86 -13.17 -3.86
N LYS A 90 15.72 -13.58 -2.92
CA LYS A 90 16.39 -14.88 -2.94
C LYS A 90 15.40 -16.03 -2.78
N THR A 91 14.46 -15.96 -1.84
CA THR A 91 13.43 -17.00 -1.68
C THR A 91 12.47 -17.08 -2.87
N VAL A 92 12.15 -15.96 -3.51
CA VAL A 92 11.32 -15.93 -4.73
C VAL A 92 12.10 -16.51 -5.91
N GLU A 93 13.39 -16.22 -6.04
CA GLU A 93 14.24 -16.81 -7.08
C GLU A 93 14.50 -18.31 -6.86
N GLU A 94 14.66 -18.73 -5.60
CA GLU A 94 14.84 -20.13 -5.21
C GLU A 94 13.54 -20.94 -5.37
N ALA A 95 12.39 -20.35 -5.03
CA ALA A 95 11.08 -20.91 -5.31
C ALA A 95 10.78 -20.96 -6.82
N ALA A 96 11.19 -19.94 -7.59
CA ALA A 96 11.06 -19.95 -9.04
C ALA A 96 11.92 -21.05 -9.70
N LYS A 97 13.13 -21.32 -9.15
CA LYS A 97 13.98 -22.44 -9.60
C LYS A 97 13.42 -23.81 -9.18
N ALA A 98 12.71 -23.89 -8.05
CA ALA A 98 12.06 -25.13 -7.60
C ALA A 98 10.77 -25.46 -8.39
N VAL A 99 10.11 -24.45 -8.97
CA VAL A 99 8.88 -24.62 -9.77
C VAL A 99 9.17 -25.03 -11.23
N ASP A 100 10.42 -24.92 -11.71
CA ASP A 100 10.82 -25.30 -13.08
C ASP A 100 11.28 -26.76 -13.24
N LYS A 101 11.11 -27.63 -12.23
CA LYS A 101 11.29 -29.08 -12.39
C LYS A 101 9.93 -29.76 -12.61
N PRO A 102 9.61 -30.22 -13.83
CA PRO A 102 8.45 -31.05 -14.07
C PRO A 102 8.80 -32.49 -13.68
N ASP A 103 8.58 -32.87 -12.43
CA ASP A 103 8.79 -34.27 -12.03
C ASP A 103 7.86 -34.71 -10.89
N VAL A 104 6.55 -34.64 -11.13
CA VAL A 104 5.57 -35.51 -10.44
C VAL A 104 4.46 -35.88 -11.43
N ALA A 105 4.81 -36.67 -12.45
CA ALA A 105 3.85 -37.36 -13.31
C ALA A 105 4.22 -38.85 -13.40
N SER A 106 4.27 -39.56 -12.26
CA SER A 106 4.52 -41.02 -12.27
C SER A 106 4.40 -41.72 -10.90
N ASN A 107 3.42 -41.42 -10.05
CA ASN A 107 3.22 -42.28 -8.86
C ASN A 107 1.81 -42.31 -8.22
N LEU A 108 0.76 -42.50 -9.02
CA LEU A 108 -0.62 -42.74 -8.50
C LEU A 108 -1.34 -43.93 -9.14
N GLN A 109 -0.62 -44.93 -9.63
CA GLN A 109 -1.22 -46.20 -10.05
C GLN A 109 -0.41 -47.34 -9.45
N ASP A 110 -0.58 -47.61 -8.15
CA ASP A 110 -0.15 -48.88 -7.51
C ASP A 110 -0.76 -49.09 -6.10
N ASN A 111 -1.90 -48.47 -5.78
CA ASN A 111 -2.58 -48.72 -4.50
C ASN A 111 -4.10 -48.91 -4.64
N GLU A 112 -4.51 -49.80 -5.55
CA GLU A 112 -5.90 -50.24 -5.71
C GLU A 112 -5.99 -51.76 -5.92
N SER A 113 -5.05 -52.54 -5.39
CA SER A 113 -5.16 -54.01 -5.46
C SER A 113 -4.59 -54.70 -4.22
N ASN A 114 -5.09 -54.35 -3.03
CA ASN A 114 -5.09 -55.29 -1.92
C ASN A 114 -6.25 -55.04 -0.95
N LYS A 115 -7.40 -55.66 -1.22
CA LYS A 115 -8.38 -56.09 -0.22
C LYS A 115 -9.37 -57.07 -0.86
N PRO A 116 -9.91 -58.08 -0.15
CA PRO A 116 -9.48 -58.74 1.10
C PRO A 116 -8.75 -60.06 0.86
#